data_AF-A0A832ZPL6-F1
#
_entry.id   AF-A0A832ZPL6-F1
#
_cell.length_a   1.000
_cell.length_b   1.000
_cell.length_c   1.000
_cell.angle_alpha   90.00
_cell.angle_beta   90.00
_cell.angle_gamma   90.00
#
_symmetry.space_group_name_H-M   'P 1'
#
loop_
_entity.id
_entity.type
_entity.pdbx_description
1 polymer ?
#
loop_
_entity_poly.entity_id
_entity_poly.type
_entity_poly.pdbx_seq_one_letter_code
_entity_poly.pdbx_strand_id
1 'polypeptide(L)'
;ELIEVESRDTIWVMPHTDFEVKLGWATPPIRLDAKRVVALIHAVDSVKKVYRVFAVQLSLEKEGVVVEAVTPNYIMEPREPYEVYGDRPYVVFPCGLAKLGRNEILITYGAADYMVGVGTLDLEELLAELDKGRIY
;
A
#
# COMPACT_ATOMS: atom_id res chain seq x y z
N GLU A 1 11.18 -32.37 -3.07
CA GLU A 1 10.10 -32.12 -2.10
C GLU A 1 10.00 -30.63 -1.84
N LEU A 2 8.78 -30.09 -1.71
CA LEU A 2 8.57 -28.71 -1.29
C LEU A 2 8.73 -28.65 0.23
N ILE A 3 9.59 -27.75 0.72
CA ILE A 3 9.71 -27.44 2.15
C ILE A 3 8.88 -26.18 2.38
N GLU A 4 7.77 -26.32 3.09
CA GLU A 4 6.87 -25.22 3.40
C GLU A 4 7.25 -24.58 4.75
N VAL A 5 7.25 -23.26 4.80
CA VAL A 5 7.36 -22.49 6.05
C VAL A 5 5.96 -22.03 6.44
N GLU A 6 5.48 -22.50 7.59
CA GLU A 6 4.15 -22.19 8.09
C GLU A 6 4.10 -20.77 8.70
N SER A 7 3.13 -19.95 8.26
CA SER A 7 2.76 -18.71 8.94
C SER A 7 1.75 -19.02 10.04
N ARG A 8 2.00 -18.51 11.25
CA ARG A 8 1.12 -18.71 12.42
C ARG A 8 0.48 -17.41 12.85
N ASP A 9 -0.61 -17.50 13.62
CA ASP A 9 -1.28 -16.35 14.26
C ASP A 9 -1.68 -15.22 13.29
N THR A 10 -2.13 -15.60 12.08
CA THR A 10 -2.54 -14.63 11.05
C THR A 10 -3.81 -13.88 11.44
N ILE A 11 -3.83 -12.57 11.22
CA ILE A 11 -4.96 -11.70 11.55
C ILE A 11 -5.50 -11.07 10.27
N TRP A 12 -6.83 -11.03 10.14
CA TRP A 12 -7.49 -10.23 9.11
C TRP A 12 -7.67 -8.80 9.61
N VAL A 13 -7.09 -7.83 8.88
CA VAL A 13 -6.96 -6.44 9.36
C VAL A 13 -8.11 -5.56 8.90
N MET A 14 -8.52 -5.63 7.63
CA MET A 14 -9.60 -4.80 7.09
C MET A 14 -10.23 -5.41 5.83
N PRO A 15 -11.53 -5.15 5.57
CA PRO A 15 -12.19 -5.44 4.30
C PRO A 15 -11.89 -4.37 3.24
N HIS A 16 -12.19 -4.71 1.98
CA HIS A 16 -12.37 -3.70 0.94
C HIS A 16 -13.68 -2.93 1.16
N THR A 17 -13.80 -1.74 0.55
CA THR A 17 -15.03 -0.95 0.51
C THR A 17 -15.90 -1.31 -0.70
N ASP A 18 -17.14 -0.81 -0.77
CA ASP A 18 -18.09 -1.10 -1.88
C ASP A 18 -17.62 -0.57 -3.25
N PHE A 19 -16.78 0.46 -3.26
CA PHE A 19 -16.17 0.99 -4.49
C PHE A 19 -14.89 0.24 -4.91
N GLU A 20 -14.54 -0.82 -4.19
CA GLU A 20 -13.41 -1.71 -4.43
C GLU A 20 -13.90 -3.15 -4.61
N VAL A 21 -13.09 -3.98 -5.28
CA VAL A 21 -13.38 -5.41 -5.48
C VAL A 21 -12.49 -6.28 -4.60
N LYS A 22 -11.26 -5.82 -4.35
CA LYS A 22 -10.27 -6.53 -3.54
C LYS A 22 -9.18 -5.57 -3.09
N LEU A 23 -8.56 -5.92 -1.98
CA LEU A 23 -7.34 -5.31 -1.48
C LEU A 23 -6.18 -6.31 -1.57
N GLY A 24 -4.97 -5.79 -1.52
CA GLY A 24 -3.79 -6.60 -1.29
C GLY A 24 -2.64 -5.79 -0.70
N TRP A 25 -1.82 -6.49 0.08
CA TRP A 25 -0.60 -5.93 0.64
C TRP A 25 0.38 -5.57 -0.50
N ALA A 26 0.98 -4.38 -0.45
CA ALA A 26 1.87 -3.92 -1.53
C ALA A 26 3.35 -4.08 -1.18
N THR A 27 3.84 -3.34 -0.17
CA THR A 27 5.28 -3.25 0.16
C THR A 27 5.55 -3.62 1.62
N PRO A 28 6.81 -3.92 2.00
CA PRO A 28 7.18 -3.96 3.41
C PRO A 28 6.77 -2.66 4.11
N PRO A 29 6.16 -2.73 5.31
CA PRO A 29 5.61 -1.54 5.94
C PRO A 29 6.73 -0.63 6.49
N ILE A 30 6.47 0.66 6.46
CA ILE A 30 7.36 1.68 7.01
C ILE A 30 7.20 1.67 8.53
N ARG A 31 8.28 1.39 9.26
CA ARG A 31 8.26 1.47 10.73
C ARG A 31 8.28 2.93 11.20
N LEU A 32 7.28 3.32 11.99
CA LEU A 32 7.24 4.62 12.66
C LEU A 32 7.92 4.54 14.03
N ASP A 33 7.56 3.52 14.80
CA ASP A 33 8.11 3.29 16.13
C ASP A 33 8.09 1.80 16.51
N ALA A 34 8.23 1.48 17.79
CA ALA A 34 8.26 0.12 18.29
C ALA A 34 7.01 -0.70 17.94
N LYS A 35 5.85 -0.04 17.90
CA LYS A 35 4.52 -0.63 17.73
C LYS A 35 3.81 -0.16 16.48
N ARG A 36 4.17 0.97 15.89
CA ARG A 36 3.44 1.55 14.75
C ARG A 36 4.16 1.37 13.44
N VAL A 37 3.38 1.04 12.42
CA VAL A 37 3.84 0.93 11.05
C VAL A 37 2.86 1.59 10.08
N VAL A 38 3.34 2.03 8.92
CA VAL A 38 2.53 2.46 7.78
C VAL A 38 2.67 1.45 6.66
N ALA A 39 1.55 0.86 6.23
CA ALA A 39 1.51 -0.07 5.12
C ALA A 39 0.92 0.61 3.88
N LEU A 40 1.51 0.31 2.72
CA LEU A 40 0.89 0.61 1.43
C LEU A 40 0.02 -0.57 1.03
N ILE A 41 -1.24 -0.30 0.67
CA ILE A 41 -2.23 -1.28 0.26
C ILE A 41 -2.66 -0.92 -1.16
N HIS A 42 -2.65 -1.91 -2.06
CA HIS A 42 -3.27 -1.72 -3.37
C HIS A 42 -4.73 -2.16 -3.32
N ALA A 43 -5.57 -1.46 -4.06
CA ALA A 43 -6.97 -1.80 -4.26
C ALA A 43 -7.30 -1.84 -5.75
N VAL A 44 -8.32 -2.63 -6.10
CA VAL A 44 -8.88 -2.63 -7.45
C VAL A 44 -10.27 -2.01 -7.39
N ASP A 45 -10.47 -0.88 -8.07
CA ASP A 45 -11.77 -0.22 -8.06
C ASP A 45 -12.85 -1.07 -8.76
N SER A 46 -14.09 -0.91 -8.33
CA SER A 46 -15.18 -1.77 -8.77
C SER A 46 -15.71 -1.47 -10.17
N VAL A 47 -15.46 -0.27 -10.69
CA VAL A 47 -16.02 0.22 -11.96
C VAL A 47 -15.06 0.01 -13.12
N LYS A 48 -13.87 0.61 -13.06
CA LYS A 48 -12.85 0.59 -14.12
C LYS A 48 -11.82 -0.51 -13.93
N LYS A 49 -11.81 -1.20 -12.78
CA LYS A 49 -10.83 -2.23 -12.42
C LYS A 49 -9.38 -1.73 -12.47
N VAL A 50 -9.18 -0.44 -12.17
CA VAL A 50 -7.88 0.22 -12.08
C VAL A 50 -7.25 -0.14 -10.73
N TYR A 51 -5.97 -0.48 -10.75
CA TYR A 51 -5.21 -0.70 -9.52
C TYR A 51 -4.71 0.64 -9.00
N ARG A 52 -5.06 0.96 -7.76
CA ARG A 52 -4.64 2.19 -7.06
C ARG A 52 -4.05 1.83 -5.71
N VAL A 53 -3.36 2.77 -5.09
CA VAL A 53 -2.69 2.56 -3.80
C VAL A 53 -3.20 3.57 -2.79
N PHE A 54 -3.43 3.14 -1.56
CA PHE A 54 -3.67 3.98 -0.40
C PHE A 54 -2.76 3.53 0.75
N ALA A 55 -2.69 4.31 1.83
CA ALA A 55 -1.89 3.95 2.99
C ALA A 55 -2.74 3.73 4.23
N VAL A 56 -2.23 2.88 5.11
CA VAL A 56 -2.85 2.53 6.39
C VAL A 56 -1.82 2.62 7.50
N GLN A 57 -2.14 3.32 8.57
CA GLN A 57 -1.35 3.29 9.81
C GLN A 57 -1.90 2.19 10.72
N LEU A 58 -1.02 1.31 11.18
CA LEU A 58 -1.34 0.17 12.03
C LEU A 58 -0.59 0.29 13.36
N SER A 59 -1.28 0.03 14.47
CA SER A 59 -0.66 -0.28 15.76
C SER A 59 -0.61 -1.80 15.96
N LEU A 60 0.57 -2.28 16.32
CA LEU A 60 0.86 -3.67 16.65
C LEU A 60 0.81 -3.81 18.18
N GLU A 61 -0.33 -4.26 18.70
CA GLU A 61 -0.55 -4.49 20.12
C GLU A 61 -0.39 -5.97 20.46
N LYS A 62 -0.24 -6.28 21.76
CA LYS A 62 -0.08 -7.65 22.24
C LYS A 62 -1.25 -8.57 21.86
N GLU A 63 -2.45 -7.98 21.77
CA GLU A 63 -3.70 -8.70 21.52
C GLU A 63 -4.13 -8.64 20.04
N GLY A 64 -3.40 -7.94 19.17
CA GLY A 64 -3.70 -7.89 17.74
C GLY A 64 -3.20 -6.64 17.01
N VAL A 65 -3.79 -6.39 15.84
CA VAL A 65 -3.47 -5.24 14.98
C VAL A 65 -4.65 -4.29 14.97
N VAL A 66 -4.40 -3.00 15.24
CA VAL A 66 -5.41 -1.95 15.20
C VAL A 66 -5.14 -1.02 14.03
N VAL A 67 -6.17 -0.72 13.24
CA VAL A 67 -6.10 0.32 12.19
C VAL A 67 -6.29 1.69 12.85
N GLU A 68 -5.23 2.50 12.87
CA GLU A 68 -5.26 3.83 13.49
C GLU A 68 -5.68 4.93 12.50
N ALA A 69 -5.34 4.77 11.22
CA ALA A 69 -5.69 5.72 10.17
C ALA A 69 -5.66 5.05 8.79
N VAL A 70 -6.48 5.56 7.87
CA VAL A 70 -6.47 5.20 6.44
C VAL A 70 -6.48 6.49 5.64
N THR A 71 -5.65 6.62 4.61
CA THR A 71 -5.67 7.84 3.78
C THR A 71 -7.06 8.03 3.17
N PRO A 72 -7.64 9.25 3.20
CA PRO A 72 -9.01 9.46 2.70
C PRO A 72 -9.12 9.33 1.17
N ASN A 73 -7.98 9.37 0.47
CA ASN A 73 -7.87 9.20 -0.97
C ASN A 73 -6.82 8.15 -1.30
N TYR A 74 -6.89 7.63 -2.54
CA TYR A 74 -5.75 6.93 -3.14
C TYR A 74 -4.57 7.90 -3.30
N ILE A 75 -3.39 7.48 -2.87
CA ILE A 75 -2.14 8.24 -2.96
C ILE A 75 -1.37 7.98 -4.27
N MET A 76 -1.75 6.93 -5.00
CA MET A 76 -1.15 6.60 -6.30
C MET A 76 -2.21 5.98 -7.23
N GLU A 77 -2.22 6.42 -8.48
CA GLU A 77 -3.03 5.85 -9.56
C GLU A 77 -2.24 5.91 -10.89
N PRO A 78 -2.59 5.10 -11.90
CA PRO A 78 -1.95 5.14 -13.21
C PRO A 78 -2.20 6.48 -13.91
N ARG A 79 -1.12 7.14 -14.33
CA ARG A 79 -1.13 8.44 -15.04
C ARG A 79 -0.20 8.42 -16.25
N GLU A 80 0.97 7.81 -16.10
CA GLU A 80 1.95 7.78 -17.17
C GLU A 80 1.57 6.77 -18.26
N PRO A 81 1.98 6.97 -19.52
CA PRO A 81 1.66 6.05 -20.61
C PRO A 81 2.04 4.60 -20.32
N TYR A 82 3.17 4.37 -19.64
CA TYR A 82 3.64 3.03 -19.29
C TYR A 82 2.87 2.40 -18.09
N GLU A 83 2.01 3.15 -17.41
CA GLU A 83 1.11 2.67 -16.35
C GLU A 83 -0.31 2.42 -16.90
N VAL A 84 -0.67 3.18 -17.93
CA VAL A 84 -1.97 3.09 -18.62
C VAL A 84 -1.96 2.00 -19.69
N TYR A 85 -0.84 1.79 -20.39
CA TYR A 85 -0.71 0.82 -21.47
C TYR A 85 0.30 -0.28 -21.12
N GLY A 86 -0.09 -1.54 -21.34
CA GLY A 86 0.71 -2.74 -21.10
C GLY A 86 -0.15 -4.01 -21.12
N ASP A 87 0.41 -5.12 -20.65
CA ASP A 87 -0.27 -6.43 -20.60
C ASP A 87 -1.51 -6.39 -19.70
N ARG A 88 -1.44 -5.58 -18.62
CA ARG A 88 -2.59 -5.23 -17.78
C ARG A 88 -2.72 -3.70 -17.70
N PRO A 89 -3.52 -3.08 -18.58
CA PRO A 89 -3.75 -1.64 -18.56
C PRO A 89 -4.23 -1.13 -17.20
N TYR A 90 -3.87 0.11 -16.89
CA TYR A 90 -4.27 0.82 -15.66
C TYR A 90 -3.84 0.11 -14.38
N VAL A 91 -2.55 -0.22 -14.29
CA VAL A 91 -1.95 -0.81 -13.08
C VAL A 91 -0.76 0.00 -12.60
N VAL A 92 -0.82 0.36 -11.32
CA VAL A 92 0.35 0.66 -10.49
C VAL A 92 0.34 -0.32 -9.31
N PHE A 93 1.41 -1.09 -9.14
CA PHE A 93 1.50 -2.14 -8.13
C PHE A 93 2.84 -2.08 -7.39
N PRO A 94 2.93 -1.33 -6.28
CA PRO A 94 4.17 -1.24 -5.50
C PRO A 94 4.57 -2.60 -4.92
N CYS A 95 5.85 -2.95 -5.09
CA CYS A 95 6.43 -4.20 -4.57
C CYS A 95 7.64 -3.95 -3.67
N GLY A 96 8.35 -2.83 -3.86
CA GLY A 96 9.53 -2.49 -3.09
C GLY A 96 9.41 -1.11 -2.47
N LEU A 97 9.98 -0.98 -1.27
CA LEU A 97 10.03 0.25 -0.51
C LEU A 97 11.38 0.32 0.21
N ALA A 98 12.09 1.45 0.07
CA ALA A 98 13.36 1.67 0.73
C ALA A 98 13.49 3.12 1.21
N LYS A 99 13.91 3.31 2.46
CA LYS A 99 14.18 4.64 3.00
C LYS A 99 15.51 5.16 2.44
N LEU A 100 15.49 6.29 1.73
CA LEU A 100 16.70 6.93 1.17
C LEU A 100 17.26 8.02 2.08
N GLY A 101 16.39 8.69 2.83
CA GLY A 101 16.75 9.78 3.73
C GLY A 101 15.86 9.82 4.96
N ARG A 102 15.78 10.96 5.65
CA ARG A 102 14.89 11.10 6.81
C ARG A 102 13.42 10.95 6.41
N ASN A 103 13.03 11.65 5.35
CA ASN A 103 11.65 11.71 4.85
C ASN A 103 11.48 11.11 3.45
N GLU A 104 12.57 10.95 2.69
CA GLU A 104 12.49 10.40 1.33
C GLU A 104 12.47 8.87 1.32
N ILE A 105 11.47 8.32 0.63
CA ILE A 105 11.26 6.88 0.46
C ILE A 105 11.25 6.57 -1.04
N LEU A 106 12.11 5.65 -1.47
CA LEU A 106 12.07 5.04 -2.79
C LEU A 106 10.96 3.99 -2.84
N ILE A 107 10.17 4.02 -3.91
CA ILE A 107 9.17 2.99 -4.22
C ILE A 107 9.51 2.38 -5.57
N THR A 108 9.49 1.05 -5.65
CA THR A 108 9.56 0.32 -6.93
C THR A 108 8.24 -0.41 -7.15
N TYR A 109 7.67 -0.29 -8.35
CA TYR A 109 6.33 -0.77 -8.64
C TYR A 109 6.23 -1.40 -10.02
N GLY A 110 5.33 -2.36 -10.19
CA GLY A 110 4.91 -2.82 -11.51
C GLY A 110 3.99 -1.78 -12.16
N ALA A 111 4.24 -1.46 -13.41
CA ALA A 111 3.44 -0.56 -14.23
C ALA A 111 2.85 -1.34 -15.41
N ALA A 112 1.51 -1.32 -15.48
CA ALA A 112 0.71 -2.02 -16.48
C ALA A 112 1.03 -3.53 -16.67
N ASP A 113 1.51 -4.21 -15.62
CA ASP A 113 2.11 -5.56 -15.66
C ASP A 113 3.13 -5.77 -16.79
N TYR A 114 3.82 -4.70 -17.20
CA TYR A 114 4.69 -4.69 -18.38
C TYR A 114 6.07 -4.10 -18.08
N MET A 115 6.14 -3.06 -17.25
CA MET A 115 7.38 -2.40 -16.86
C MET A 115 7.55 -2.33 -15.35
N VAL A 116 8.77 -2.05 -14.91
CA VAL A 116 9.06 -1.65 -13.54
C VAL A 116 9.25 -0.14 -13.49
N GLY A 117 8.44 0.53 -12.69
CA GLY A 117 8.58 1.94 -12.36
C GLY A 117 9.34 2.14 -11.06
N VAL A 118 9.97 3.30 -10.94
CA VAL A 118 10.64 3.76 -9.73
C VAL A 118 10.18 5.18 -9.46
N GLY A 119 9.82 5.46 -8.20
CA GLY A 119 9.40 6.79 -7.76
C GLY A 119 9.85 7.08 -6.35
N THR A 120 9.56 8.29 -5.88
CA THR A 120 9.84 8.73 -4.52
C THR A 120 8.56 9.21 -3.84
N LEU A 121 8.52 9.05 -2.53
CA LEU A 121 7.45 9.39 -1.62
C LEU A 121 8.07 10.21 -0.48
N ASP A 122 7.42 11.31 -0.10
CA ASP A 122 7.77 12.00 1.14
C ASP A 122 6.94 11.44 2.31
N LEU A 123 7.63 11.04 3.37
CA LEU A 123 7.04 10.42 4.56
C LEU A 123 6.21 11.43 5.37
N GLU A 124 6.63 12.69 5.47
CA GLU A 124 5.85 13.69 6.21
C GLU A 124 4.55 14.03 5.48
N GLU A 125 4.59 14.15 4.15
CA GLU A 125 3.38 14.31 3.33
C GLU A 125 2.43 13.12 3.47
N LEU A 126 2.96 11.90 3.47
CA LEU A 126 2.16 10.69 3.68
C LEU A 126 1.49 10.67 5.04
N LEU A 127 2.22 11.00 6.10
CA LEU A 127 1.71 11.05 7.47
C LEU A 127 0.65 12.14 7.61
N ALA A 128 0.86 13.30 6.99
CA ALA A 128 -0.13 14.37 6.96
C ALA A 128 -1.42 13.97 6.23
N GLU A 129 -1.33 13.16 5.16
CA GLU A 129 -2.51 12.62 4.47
C GLU A 129 -3.22 11.55 5.32
N LEU A 130 -2.48 10.69 6.02
CA LEU A 130 -3.02 9.71 6.96
C LEU A 130 -3.77 10.39 8.12
N ASP A 131 -3.24 11.49 8.65
CA ASP A 131 -3.85 12.22 9.75
C ASP A 131 -5.25 12.76 9.41
N LYS A 132 -5.55 12.98 8.13
CA LYS A 132 -6.90 13.39 7.67
C LYS A 132 -7.93 12.25 7.76
N GLY A 133 -7.49 11.00 7.85
CA GLY A 133 -8.34 9.82 7.91
C GLY A 133 -8.16 9.00 9.19
N ARG A 134 -7.90 9.68 10.31
CA ARG A 134 -7.89 9.08 11.66
C ARG A 134 -9.26 8.48 11.99
N ILE A 135 -9.26 7.29 12.58
CA ILE A 135 -10.49 6.55 12.91
C ILE A 135 -11.03 6.91 14.32
N TYR A 136 -10.23 7.62 15.13
CA TYR A 136 -10.58 8.08 16.48
C TYR A 136 -9.90 9.40 16.84
#